data_AF-A0A6I6A5K3-F1
#
_entry.id   AF-A0A6I6A5K3-F1
#
_cell.length_a   1.000
_cell.length_b   1.000
_cell.length_c   1.000
_cell.angle_alpha   90.00
_cell.angle_beta   90.00
_cell.angle_gamma   90.00
#
_symmetry.space_group_name_H-M   'P 1'
#
loop_
_entity.id
_entity.type
_entity.pdbx_description
1 polymer ?
#
loop_
_entity_poly.entity_id
_entity_poly.type
_entity_poly.pdbx_seq_one_letter_code
_entity_poly.pdbx_strand_id
1 'polypeptide(L)'
;MAGDNERIKLALELLGTGLYPVIEQEMKAVYQDSWIDRAKESFRNSPLTSQPEGDAIRWDAHSTLLILWDHWNSVFRNRFTPLERSFVGELREYRNRWAHQSQINTDDTLRILDTAARLLSAAGARKEAQQLQKERDQLLYQILQYQEQVIVDSPDNRRERLRDAIVFLVCGIVIDLGIFFSYGTGGLAILFAIFVTAVFVFLAYQRWVTPDKPSYGAHECTNCGKIIYGESCPYCSETTVNT
;
A
#
# COMPACT_ATOMS: atom_id res chain seq x y z
N MET A 1 2.55 -8.86 -5.29
CA MET A 1 1.08 -9.12 -5.24
C MET A 1 0.54 -9.11 -6.67
N ALA A 2 -0.69 -9.58 -6.91
CA ALA A 2 -1.28 -9.43 -8.25
C ALA A 2 -1.41 -7.92 -8.55
N GLY A 3 -0.86 -7.46 -9.68
CA GLY A 3 -0.93 -6.05 -10.08
C GLY A 3 0.36 -5.22 -9.95
N ASP A 4 1.44 -5.75 -9.35
CA ASP A 4 2.66 -4.96 -9.11
C ASP A 4 3.28 -4.48 -10.45
N ASN A 5 3.30 -5.36 -11.45
CA ASN A 5 3.78 -5.08 -12.80
C ASN A 5 2.95 -3.99 -13.49
N GLU A 6 1.63 -4.04 -13.35
CA GLU A 6 0.70 -3.04 -13.87
C GLU A 6 0.94 -1.68 -13.22
N ARG A 7 1.16 -1.64 -11.89
CA ARG A 7 1.47 -0.41 -11.15
C ARG A 7 2.81 0.21 -11.58
N ILE A 8 3.84 -0.62 -11.80
CA ILE A 8 5.14 -0.16 -12.32
C ILE A 8 4.98 0.41 -13.73
N LYS A 9 4.24 -0.28 -14.60
CA LYS A 9 3.97 0.20 -15.96
C LYS A 9 3.25 1.57 -15.93
N LEU A 10 2.24 1.71 -15.09
CA LEU A 10 1.52 2.96 -14.87
C LEU A 10 2.46 4.07 -14.37
N ALA A 11 3.35 3.77 -13.43
CA ALA A 11 4.33 4.74 -12.93
C ALA A 11 5.27 5.25 -14.04
N LEU A 12 5.77 4.35 -14.88
CA LEU A 12 6.63 4.72 -16.02
C LEU A 12 5.87 5.52 -17.08
N GLU A 13 4.59 5.23 -17.31
CA GLU A 13 3.75 6.02 -18.22
C GLU A 13 3.54 7.45 -17.70
N LEU A 14 3.10 7.58 -16.44
CA LEU A 14 2.84 8.87 -15.81
C LEU A 14 4.12 9.71 -15.64
N LEU A 15 5.27 9.09 -15.41
CA LEU A 15 6.56 9.78 -15.43
C LEU A 15 6.86 10.41 -16.79
N GLY A 16 6.66 9.66 -17.88
CA GLY A 16 6.86 10.19 -19.23
C GLY A 16 5.95 11.40 -19.51
N THR A 17 4.65 11.25 -19.24
CA THR A 17 3.66 12.31 -19.46
C THR A 17 3.88 13.53 -18.56
N GLY A 18 4.14 13.33 -17.26
CA GLY A 18 4.22 14.41 -16.30
C GLY A 18 5.55 15.18 -16.32
N LEU A 19 6.66 14.54 -16.72
CA LEU A 19 7.97 15.21 -16.79
C LEU A 19 8.17 15.98 -18.10
N TYR A 20 7.52 15.56 -19.19
CA TYR A 20 7.70 16.18 -20.51
C TYR A 20 7.52 17.71 -20.51
N PRO A 21 6.42 18.28 -19.96
CA PRO A 21 6.19 19.73 -20.05
C PRO A 21 7.28 20.56 -19.36
N VAL A 22 7.81 20.07 -18.23
CA VAL A 22 8.87 20.76 -17.48
C VAL A 22 10.20 20.66 -18.22
N ILE A 23 10.50 19.49 -18.79
CA ILE A 23 11.71 19.32 -19.61
C ILE A 23 11.65 20.26 -20.81
N GLU A 24 10.53 20.30 -21.53
CA GLU A 24 10.34 21.20 -22.67
C GLU A 24 10.52 22.67 -22.27
N GLN A 25 9.89 23.11 -21.18
CA GLN A 25 9.98 24.49 -20.71
C GLN A 25 11.41 24.90 -20.33
N GLU A 26 12.08 24.12 -19.48
CA GLU A 26 13.41 24.46 -18.96
C GLU A 26 14.49 24.33 -20.06
N MET A 27 14.40 23.30 -20.91
CA MET A 27 15.34 23.14 -22.02
C MET A 27 15.18 24.27 -23.05
N LYS A 28 13.94 24.69 -23.37
CA LYS A 28 13.71 25.86 -24.24
C LYS A 28 14.22 27.15 -23.62
N ALA A 29 14.09 27.33 -22.31
CA ALA A 29 14.57 28.53 -21.63
C ALA A 29 16.10 28.67 -21.73
N VAL A 30 16.85 27.57 -21.73
CA VAL A 30 18.32 27.58 -21.79
C VAL A 30 18.86 27.50 -23.22
N TYR A 31 18.30 26.62 -24.05
CA TYR A 31 18.85 26.29 -25.38
C TYR A 31 18.05 26.85 -26.55
N GLN A 32 16.90 27.50 -26.29
CA GLN A 32 16.05 28.13 -27.30
C GLN A 32 15.70 27.16 -28.43
N ASP A 33 15.89 27.53 -29.70
CA ASP A 33 15.50 26.73 -30.86
C ASP A 33 16.29 25.40 -30.97
N SER A 34 17.48 25.33 -30.36
CA SER A 34 18.34 24.14 -30.40
C SER A 34 18.04 23.09 -29.33
N TRP A 35 16.99 23.30 -28.53
CA TRP A 35 16.72 22.47 -27.35
C TRP A 35 16.47 20.99 -27.68
N ILE A 36 15.85 20.68 -28.83
CA ILE A 36 15.63 19.31 -29.29
C ILE A 36 16.95 18.62 -29.62
N ASP A 37 17.87 19.31 -30.30
CA ASP A 37 19.16 18.74 -30.66
C ASP A 37 20.00 18.46 -29.42
N ARG A 38 19.93 19.35 -28.43
CA ARG A 38 20.56 19.13 -27.11
C ARG A 38 19.94 17.95 -26.37
N ALA A 39 18.61 17.84 -26.35
CA ALA A 39 17.95 16.67 -25.79
C ALA A 39 18.39 15.36 -26.51
N LYS A 40 18.54 15.41 -27.84
CA LYS A 40 19.02 14.26 -28.64
C LYS A 40 20.44 13.82 -28.28
N GLU A 41 21.30 14.72 -27.79
CA GLU A 41 22.66 14.38 -27.35
C GLU A 41 22.68 13.36 -26.21
N SER A 42 21.66 13.37 -25.34
CA SER A 42 21.53 12.43 -24.21
C SER A 42 21.45 10.96 -24.66
N PHE A 43 21.01 10.69 -25.90
CA PHE A 43 20.81 9.33 -26.41
C PHE A 43 22.01 8.75 -27.16
N ARG A 44 23.02 9.56 -27.52
CA ARG A 44 24.14 9.13 -28.40
C ARG A 44 24.96 7.97 -27.84
N ASN A 45 24.98 7.81 -26.52
CA ASN A 45 25.76 6.80 -25.81
C ASN A 45 24.88 5.78 -25.06
N SER A 46 23.56 5.78 -25.26
CA SER A 46 22.66 4.90 -24.51
C SER A 46 22.55 3.52 -25.19
N PRO A 47 23.01 2.42 -24.55
CA PRO A 47 22.94 1.07 -25.12
C PRO A 47 21.51 0.56 -25.31
N LEU A 48 20.53 1.22 -24.67
CA LEU A 48 19.12 0.86 -24.66
C LEU A 48 18.31 1.59 -25.74
N THR A 49 18.97 2.37 -26.60
CA THR A 49 18.32 3.18 -27.62
C THR A 49 18.83 2.74 -28.99
N SER A 50 18.06 1.90 -29.68
CA SER A 50 17.92 2.12 -31.13
C SER A 50 17.36 3.54 -31.24
N GLN A 51 18.16 4.44 -31.82
CA GLN A 51 17.74 5.79 -32.16
C GLN A 51 16.29 5.73 -32.68
N PRO A 52 15.35 6.55 -32.20
CA PRO A 52 13.99 6.53 -32.73
C PRO A 52 14.09 6.54 -34.26
N GLU A 53 13.47 5.56 -34.93
CA GLU A 53 13.39 5.60 -36.40
C GLU A 53 12.58 6.85 -36.76
N GLY A 54 13.27 7.94 -37.10
CA GLY A 54 12.69 9.25 -37.37
C GLY A 54 13.23 10.38 -36.49
N ASP A 55 12.86 11.61 -36.84
CA ASP A 55 13.42 12.84 -36.26
C ASP A 55 12.81 13.22 -34.89
N ALA A 56 11.89 12.40 -34.36
CA ALA A 56 11.09 12.71 -33.17
C ALA A 56 11.51 11.88 -31.94
N ILE A 57 11.73 12.56 -30.81
CA ILE A 57 11.99 11.93 -29.50
C ILE A 57 10.70 11.27 -29.01
N ARG A 58 10.77 10.00 -28.58
CA ARG A 58 9.67 9.36 -27.84
C ARG A 58 9.73 9.78 -26.37
N TRP A 59 8.72 10.51 -25.91
CA TRP A 59 8.62 11.04 -24.55
C TRP A 59 8.08 10.00 -23.56
N ASP A 60 8.88 8.95 -23.31
CA ASP A 60 8.61 7.94 -22.28
C ASP A 60 9.44 8.20 -20.99
N ALA A 61 9.23 7.39 -19.96
CA ALA A 61 10.03 7.48 -18.72
C ALA A 61 11.53 7.34 -18.97
N HIS A 62 11.97 6.55 -19.96
CA HIS A 62 13.40 6.39 -20.21
C HIS A 62 14.02 7.69 -20.71
N SER A 63 13.42 8.25 -21.76
CA SER A 63 13.88 9.48 -22.38
C SER A 63 13.85 10.66 -21.41
N THR A 64 12.74 10.82 -20.69
CA THR A 64 12.57 11.93 -19.75
C THR A 64 13.56 11.87 -18.59
N LEU A 65 13.74 10.69 -17.97
CA LEU A 65 14.70 10.50 -16.88
C LEU A 65 16.15 10.61 -17.35
N LEU A 66 16.45 10.19 -18.58
CA LEU A 66 17.79 10.31 -19.17
C LEU A 66 18.16 11.79 -19.41
N ILE A 67 17.27 12.55 -20.06
CA ILE A 67 17.49 13.99 -20.32
C ILE A 67 17.64 14.77 -19.01
N LEU A 68 16.79 14.51 -18.00
CA LEU A 68 16.89 15.15 -16.69
C LEU A 68 18.26 14.93 -16.03
N TRP A 69 18.78 13.71 -16.13
CA TRP A 69 20.06 13.35 -15.54
C TRP A 69 21.24 13.98 -16.27
N ASP A 70 21.27 13.89 -17.60
CA ASP A 70 22.40 14.36 -18.41
C ASP A 70 22.49 15.89 -18.42
N HIS A 71 21.36 16.59 -18.44
CA HIS A 71 21.28 18.06 -18.39
C HIS A 71 21.05 18.60 -16.98
N TRP A 72 21.31 17.80 -15.93
CA TRP A 72 21.07 18.22 -14.54
C TRP A 72 21.78 19.53 -14.20
N ASN A 73 23.10 19.57 -14.42
CA ASN A 73 23.92 20.72 -14.03
C ASN A 73 23.73 21.93 -14.94
N SER A 74 23.39 21.72 -16.20
CA SER A 74 23.26 22.79 -17.19
C SER A 74 21.88 23.44 -17.21
N VAL A 75 20.82 22.67 -16.93
CA VAL A 75 19.43 23.13 -17.06
C VAL A 75 18.69 23.03 -15.74
N PHE A 76 18.69 21.86 -15.11
CA PHE A 76 17.72 21.55 -14.06
C PHE A 76 18.16 21.92 -12.63
N ARG A 77 19.44 22.24 -12.41
CA ARG A 77 20.01 22.49 -11.07
C ARG A 77 19.35 23.63 -10.28
N ASN A 78 18.72 24.57 -10.99
CA ASN A 78 18.03 25.71 -10.37
C ASN A 78 16.53 25.45 -10.21
N ARG A 79 15.98 24.46 -10.94
CA ARG A 79 14.56 24.10 -10.91
C ARG A 79 14.27 23.03 -9.85
N PHE A 80 15.18 22.09 -9.69
CA PHE A 80 15.09 20.98 -8.75
C PHE A 80 16.21 21.03 -7.70
N THR A 81 16.01 20.35 -6.58
CA THR A 81 16.99 20.23 -5.50
C THR A 81 17.82 18.94 -5.65
N PRO A 82 18.92 18.78 -4.90
CA PRO A 82 19.69 17.53 -4.90
C PRO A 82 18.86 16.28 -4.56
N LEU A 83 17.74 16.44 -3.83
CA LEU A 83 16.84 15.33 -3.50
C LEU A 83 16.17 14.75 -4.76
N GLU A 84 15.64 15.58 -5.64
CA GLU A 84 15.04 15.10 -6.89
C GLU A 84 16.07 14.47 -7.82
N ARG A 85 17.35 14.88 -7.75
CA ARG A 85 18.43 14.21 -8.48
C ARG A 85 18.56 12.75 -8.05
N SER A 86 18.49 12.51 -6.73
CA SER A 86 18.52 11.16 -6.17
C SER A 86 17.29 10.36 -6.63
N PHE A 87 16.10 10.98 -6.68
CA PHE A 87 14.90 10.33 -7.22
C PHE A 87 15.04 9.95 -8.69
N VAL A 88 15.61 10.82 -9.53
CA VAL A 88 15.87 10.52 -10.94
C VAL A 88 16.83 9.33 -11.07
N GLY A 89 17.91 9.29 -10.29
CA GLY A 89 18.85 8.16 -10.28
C GLY A 89 18.20 6.85 -9.87
N GLU A 90 17.41 6.86 -8.79
CA GLU A 90 16.67 5.71 -8.30
C GLU A 90 15.66 5.18 -9.33
N LEU A 91 14.86 6.06 -9.94
CA LEU A 91 13.88 5.67 -10.96
C LEU A 91 14.52 5.16 -12.24
N ARG A 92 15.70 5.67 -12.61
CA ARG A 92 16.47 5.13 -13.75
C ARG A 92 16.89 3.70 -13.49
N GLU A 93 17.36 3.39 -12.29
CA GLU A 93 17.75 2.03 -11.90
C GLU A 93 16.55 1.08 -11.95
N TYR A 94 15.42 1.47 -11.35
CA TYR A 94 14.20 0.66 -11.40
C TYR A 94 13.64 0.47 -12.80
N ARG A 95 13.65 1.52 -13.64
CA ARG A 95 13.27 1.39 -15.06
C ARG A 95 14.21 0.44 -15.80
N ASN A 96 15.52 0.48 -15.51
CA ASN A 96 16.49 -0.42 -16.13
C ASN A 96 16.22 -1.88 -15.76
N ARG A 97 16.04 -2.16 -14.45
CA ARG A 97 15.62 -3.48 -13.95
C ARG A 97 14.33 -3.95 -14.62
N TRP A 98 13.34 -3.07 -14.76
CA TRP A 98 12.08 -3.36 -15.45
C TRP A 98 12.29 -3.75 -16.93
N ALA A 99 13.12 -3.00 -17.66
CA ALA A 99 13.42 -3.30 -19.06
C ALA A 99 14.15 -4.64 -19.24
N HIS A 100 14.95 -5.05 -18.25
CA HIS A 100 15.62 -6.35 -18.20
C HIS A 100 14.77 -7.48 -17.59
N GLN A 101 13.48 -7.25 -17.34
CA GLN A 101 12.58 -8.22 -16.70
C GLN A 101 13.14 -8.78 -15.37
N SER A 102 13.93 -7.97 -14.67
CA SER A 102 14.48 -8.35 -13.37
C SER A 102 13.38 -8.41 -12.32
N GLN A 103 13.56 -9.24 -11.30
CA GLN A 103 12.61 -9.33 -10.20
C GLN A 103 12.52 -7.98 -9.46
N ILE A 104 11.30 -7.46 -9.32
CA ILE A 104 10.97 -6.28 -8.54
C ILE A 104 9.98 -6.73 -7.47
N ASN A 105 10.34 -6.53 -6.20
CA ASN A 105 9.52 -6.96 -5.06
C ASN A 105 8.42 -5.94 -4.76
N THR A 106 7.42 -6.32 -3.97
CA THR A 106 6.32 -5.42 -3.61
C THR A 106 6.80 -4.15 -2.85
N ASP A 107 7.82 -4.27 -2.00
CA ASP A 107 8.45 -3.12 -1.33
C ASP A 107 9.15 -2.17 -2.32
N ASP A 108 9.82 -2.73 -3.34
CA ASP A 108 10.39 -1.94 -4.43
C ASP A 108 9.28 -1.23 -5.21
N THR A 109 8.14 -1.89 -5.46
CA THR A 109 6.98 -1.28 -6.11
C THR A 109 6.43 -0.10 -5.31
N LEU A 110 6.28 -0.23 -3.99
CA LEU A 110 5.89 0.89 -3.11
C LEU A 110 6.88 2.05 -3.19
N ARG A 111 8.18 1.73 -3.18
CA ARG A 111 9.27 2.69 -3.31
C ARG A 111 9.21 3.43 -4.64
N ILE A 112 9.04 2.73 -5.76
CA ILE A 112 8.89 3.29 -7.10
C ILE A 112 7.70 4.28 -7.14
N LEU A 113 6.54 3.87 -6.63
CA LEU A 113 5.33 4.70 -6.63
C LEU A 113 5.52 5.99 -5.80
N ASP A 114 6.12 5.89 -4.61
CA ASP A 114 6.41 7.05 -3.75
C ASP A 114 7.44 8.00 -4.39
N THR A 115 8.57 7.46 -4.85
CA THR A 115 9.65 8.24 -5.48
C THR A 115 9.16 8.94 -6.75
N ALA A 116 8.38 8.25 -7.59
CA ALA A 116 7.78 8.83 -8.79
C ALA A 116 6.77 9.92 -8.47
N ALA A 117 5.90 9.71 -7.47
CA ALA A 117 4.94 10.72 -7.04
C ALA A 117 5.62 11.99 -6.52
N ARG A 118 6.70 11.86 -5.73
CA ARG A 118 7.46 13.00 -5.21
C ARG A 118 8.13 13.79 -6.33
N LEU A 119 8.77 13.09 -7.29
CA LEU A 119 9.41 13.75 -8.43
C LEU A 119 8.38 14.49 -9.30
N LEU A 120 7.22 13.88 -9.59
CA LEU A 120 6.15 14.52 -10.35
C LEU A 120 5.54 15.72 -9.59
N SER A 121 5.42 15.63 -8.27
CA SER A 121 4.98 16.74 -7.43
C SER A 121 5.95 17.93 -7.51
N ALA A 122 7.26 17.67 -7.42
CA ALA A 122 8.30 18.69 -7.58
C ALA A 122 8.31 19.30 -8.99
N ALA A 123 8.02 18.49 -10.02
CA ALA A 123 7.86 18.94 -11.39
C ALA A 123 6.60 19.83 -11.59
N GLY A 124 5.61 19.75 -10.70
CA GLY A 124 4.34 20.46 -10.84
C GLY A 124 3.25 19.65 -11.57
N ALA A 125 3.54 18.40 -11.92
CA ALA A 125 2.60 17.43 -12.47
C ALA A 125 1.70 16.84 -11.37
N ARG A 126 0.89 17.71 -10.75
CA ARG A 126 0.10 17.38 -9.55
C ARG A 126 -0.92 16.27 -9.78
N LYS A 127 -1.53 16.22 -10.97
CA LYS A 127 -2.57 15.24 -11.30
C LYS A 127 -1.96 13.83 -11.35
N GLU A 128 -0.85 13.68 -12.06
CA GLU A 128 -0.11 12.44 -12.20
C GLU A 128 0.49 12.00 -10.86
N ALA A 129 1.03 12.94 -10.07
CA ALA A 129 1.52 12.67 -8.72
C ALA A 129 0.42 12.13 -7.79
N GLN A 130 -0.76 12.73 -7.79
CA GLN A 130 -1.90 12.28 -6.99
C GLN A 130 -2.39 10.89 -7.40
N GLN A 131 -2.37 10.59 -8.70
CA GLN A 131 -2.72 9.26 -9.19
C GLN A 131 -1.75 8.21 -8.65
N LEU A 132 -0.44 8.46 -8.68
CA LEU A 132 0.55 7.54 -8.10
C LEU A 132 0.44 7.40 -6.58
N GLN A 133 0.13 8.48 -5.86
CA GLN A 133 -0.15 8.42 -4.42
C GLN A 133 -1.33 7.50 -4.13
N LYS A 134 -2.42 7.62 -4.91
CA LYS A 134 -3.58 6.74 -4.75
C LYS A 134 -3.23 5.27 -5.00
N GLU A 135 -2.45 4.98 -6.02
CA GLU A 135 -2.00 3.61 -6.32
C GLU A 135 -1.09 3.05 -5.22
N ARG A 136 -0.18 3.87 -4.69
CA ARG A 136 0.67 3.53 -3.54
C ARG A 136 -0.18 3.20 -2.31
N ASP A 137 -1.14 4.06 -1.98
CA ASP A 137 -1.98 3.88 -0.80
C ASP A 137 -2.85 2.63 -0.95
N GLN A 138 -3.39 2.37 -2.14
CA GLN A 138 -4.10 1.12 -2.43
C GLN A 138 -3.22 -0.13 -2.23
N LEU A 139 -1.96 -0.10 -2.69
CA LEU A 139 -1.02 -1.20 -2.48
C LEU A 139 -0.72 -1.38 -0.99
N LEU A 140 -0.55 -0.29 -0.24
CA LEU A 140 -0.36 -0.34 1.21
C LEU A 140 -1.59 -0.94 1.91
N TYR A 141 -2.80 -0.53 1.55
CA TYR A 141 -4.04 -1.12 2.07
C TYR A 141 -4.12 -2.62 1.78
N GLN A 142 -3.76 -3.07 0.58
CA GLN A 142 -3.71 -4.50 0.23
C GLN A 142 -2.72 -5.28 1.09
N ILE A 143 -1.54 -4.71 1.36
CA ILE A 143 -0.54 -5.32 2.24
C ILE A 143 -1.06 -5.45 3.66
N LEU A 144 -1.68 -4.40 4.20
CA LEU A 144 -2.23 -4.42 5.56
C LEU A 144 -3.35 -5.45 5.70
N GLN A 145 -4.26 -5.51 4.72
CA GLN A 145 -5.32 -6.53 4.71
C GLN A 145 -4.76 -7.95 4.65
N TYR A 146 -3.72 -8.17 3.83
CA TYR A 146 -3.07 -9.47 3.77
C TYR A 146 -2.41 -9.85 5.10
N GLN A 147 -1.70 -8.91 5.72
CA GLN A 147 -1.09 -9.13 7.04
C GLN A 147 -2.14 -9.44 8.12
N GLU A 148 -3.25 -8.69 8.12
CA GLU A 148 -4.38 -8.95 9.02
C GLU A 148 -4.94 -10.35 8.82
N GLN A 149 -5.17 -10.77 7.56
CA GLN A 149 -5.64 -12.12 7.24
C GLN A 149 -4.69 -13.19 7.73
N VAL A 150 -3.37 -13.02 7.52
CA VAL A 150 -2.36 -13.98 8.00
C VAL A 150 -2.40 -14.12 9.53
N ILE A 151 -2.61 -13.02 10.25
CA ILE A 151 -2.74 -13.05 11.71
C ILE A 151 -4.04 -13.77 12.11
N VAL A 152 -5.18 -13.41 11.50
CA VAL A 152 -6.49 -14.02 11.80
C VAL A 152 -6.50 -15.53 11.53
N ASP A 153 -5.87 -15.97 10.43
CA ASP A 153 -5.79 -17.37 10.01
C ASP A 153 -4.72 -18.18 10.76
N SER A 154 -3.99 -17.56 11.69
CA SER A 154 -2.99 -18.24 12.51
C SER A 154 -3.57 -19.49 13.20
N PRO A 155 -2.83 -20.61 13.24
CA PRO A 155 -3.26 -21.82 13.94
C PRO A 155 -3.53 -21.56 15.42
N ASP A 156 -2.88 -20.57 16.03
CA ASP A 156 -3.08 -20.21 17.42
C ASP A 156 -4.48 -19.62 17.64
N ASN A 157 -4.93 -18.69 16.81
CA ASN A 157 -6.30 -18.16 16.85
C ASN A 157 -7.35 -19.25 16.62
N ARG A 158 -7.06 -20.22 15.75
CA ARG A 158 -7.94 -21.39 15.56
C ARG A 158 -8.03 -22.26 16.82
N ARG A 159 -6.92 -22.47 17.52
CA ARG A 159 -6.89 -23.22 18.79
C ARG A 159 -7.65 -22.50 19.89
N GLU A 160 -7.56 -21.18 19.96
CA GLU A 160 -8.31 -20.38 20.93
C GLU A 160 -9.82 -20.47 20.69
N ARG A 161 -10.27 -20.33 19.43
CA ARG A 161 -11.68 -20.54 19.07
C ARG A 161 -12.17 -21.94 19.43
N LEU A 162 -11.35 -22.96 19.15
CA LEU A 162 -11.64 -24.34 19.53
C LEU A 162 -11.74 -24.51 21.05
N ARG A 163 -10.78 -23.96 21.81
CA ARG A 163 -10.77 -24.00 23.28
C ARG A 163 -12.04 -23.38 23.84
N ASP A 164 -12.40 -22.19 23.38
CA ASP A 164 -13.56 -21.46 23.89
C ASP A 164 -14.88 -22.20 23.55
N ALA A 165 -15.02 -22.74 22.34
CA ALA A 165 -16.16 -23.57 21.96
C ALA A 165 -16.27 -24.84 22.80
N ILE A 166 -15.14 -25.51 23.08
CA ILE A 166 -15.09 -26.69 23.97
C ILE A 166 -15.54 -26.31 25.38
N VAL A 167 -15.08 -25.18 25.92
CA VAL A 167 -15.50 -24.69 27.24
C VAL A 167 -17.01 -24.49 27.30
N PHE A 168 -17.62 -23.85 26.28
CA PHE A 168 -19.07 -23.68 26.25
C PHE A 168 -19.84 -25.02 26.21
N LEU A 169 -19.38 -25.99 25.42
CA LEU A 169 -20.02 -27.31 25.35
C LEU A 169 -19.89 -28.08 26.67
N VAL A 170 -18.71 -28.07 27.30
CA VAL A 170 -18.49 -28.70 28.60
C VAL A 170 -19.36 -28.05 29.68
N CYS A 171 -19.42 -26.72 29.73
CA CYS A 171 -20.28 -25.99 30.66
C CYS A 171 -21.77 -26.34 30.47
N GLY A 172 -22.25 -26.40 29.23
CA GLY A 172 -23.62 -26.80 28.93
C GLY A 172 -23.95 -28.20 29.45
N ILE A 173 -23.09 -29.18 29.17
CA ILE A 173 -23.27 -30.58 29.63
C ILE A 173 -23.31 -30.65 31.16
N VAL A 174 -22.39 -29.97 31.85
CA VAL A 174 -22.34 -29.98 33.32
C VAL A 174 -23.59 -29.36 33.94
N ILE A 175 -24.10 -28.27 33.36
CA ILE A 175 -25.33 -27.62 33.83
C ILE A 175 -26.54 -28.54 33.62
N ASP A 176 -26.65 -29.17 32.45
CA ASP A 176 -27.76 -30.09 32.16
C ASP A 176 -27.74 -31.30 33.10
N LEU A 177 -26.57 -31.88 33.37
CA LEU A 177 -26.42 -32.95 34.37
C LEU A 177 -26.87 -32.49 35.77
N GLY A 178 -26.55 -31.25 36.16
CA GLY A 178 -27.00 -30.66 37.43
C GLY A 178 -28.53 -30.50 37.49
N ILE A 179 -29.16 -30.08 36.39
CA ILE A 179 -30.63 -29.96 36.28
C ILE A 179 -31.28 -31.33 36.47
N PHE A 180 -30.81 -32.36 35.78
CA PHE A 180 -31.37 -33.71 35.90
C PHE A 180 -31.15 -34.32 37.29
N PHE A 181 -30.00 -34.05 37.92
CA PHE A 181 -29.74 -34.54 39.28
C PHE A 181 -30.64 -33.89 40.33
N SER A 182 -30.92 -32.59 40.21
CA SER A 182 -31.72 -31.84 41.19
C SER A 182 -33.23 -31.95 40.99
N TYR A 183 -33.70 -31.99 39.74
CA TYR A 183 -35.14 -31.91 39.41
C TYR A 183 -35.68 -33.21 38.81
N GLY A 184 -34.83 -34.22 38.59
CA GLY A 184 -35.20 -35.48 37.97
C GLY A 184 -35.55 -35.32 36.48
N THR A 185 -36.39 -36.22 35.98
CA THR A 185 -36.81 -36.28 34.55
C THR A 185 -38.20 -35.69 34.31
N GLY A 186 -38.63 -34.75 35.15
CA GLY A 186 -39.91 -34.06 34.98
C GLY A 186 -39.96 -33.21 33.71
N GLY A 187 -41.15 -33.00 33.16
CA GLY A 187 -41.33 -32.26 31.90
C GLY A 187 -40.72 -30.84 31.91
N LEU A 188 -40.78 -30.12 33.04
CA LEU A 188 -40.15 -28.82 33.19
C LEU A 188 -38.61 -28.89 33.17
N ALA A 189 -38.03 -29.91 33.81
CA ALA A 189 -36.58 -30.11 33.80
C ALA A 189 -36.04 -30.38 32.39
N ILE A 190 -36.79 -31.15 31.59
CA ILE A 190 -36.48 -31.41 30.18
C ILE A 190 -36.54 -30.12 29.36
N LEU A 191 -37.58 -29.29 29.55
CA LEU A 191 -37.68 -27.99 28.85
C LEU A 191 -36.51 -27.06 29.19
N PHE A 192 -36.12 -26.98 30.46
CA PHE A 192 -34.96 -26.17 30.87
C PHE A 192 -33.65 -26.70 30.29
N ALA A 193 -33.43 -28.01 30.30
CA ALA A 193 -32.24 -28.62 29.71
C ALA A 193 -32.14 -28.35 28.20
N ILE A 194 -33.25 -28.48 27.46
CA ILE A 194 -33.29 -28.16 26.02
C ILE A 194 -32.92 -26.69 25.78
N PHE A 195 -33.47 -25.77 26.59
CA PHE A 195 -33.17 -24.36 26.47
C PHE A 195 -31.68 -24.06 26.74
N VAL A 196 -31.10 -24.64 27.80
CA VAL A 196 -29.68 -24.49 28.14
C VAL A 196 -28.78 -25.03 27.03
N THR A 197 -29.03 -26.27 26.58
CA THR A 197 -28.29 -26.84 25.44
C THR A 197 -28.37 -25.92 24.22
N ALA A 198 -29.56 -25.41 23.87
CA ALA A 198 -29.74 -24.54 22.72
C ALA A 198 -28.93 -23.23 22.84
N VAL A 199 -28.90 -22.61 24.02
CA VAL A 199 -28.11 -21.40 24.29
C VAL A 199 -26.62 -21.69 24.17
N PHE A 200 -26.10 -22.74 24.80
CA PHE A 200 -24.66 -23.04 24.74
C PHE A 200 -24.20 -23.48 23.35
N VAL A 201 -25.03 -24.24 22.61
CA VAL A 201 -24.76 -24.55 21.19
C VAL A 201 -24.75 -23.28 20.36
N PHE A 202 -25.68 -22.35 20.59
CA PHE A 202 -25.70 -21.05 19.92
C PHE A 202 -24.45 -20.22 20.24
N LEU A 203 -24.03 -20.15 21.50
CA LEU A 203 -22.80 -19.43 21.90
C LEU A 203 -21.54 -20.07 21.31
N ALA A 204 -21.45 -21.40 21.29
CA ALA A 204 -20.34 -22.12 20.67
C ALA A 204 -20.31 -21.88 19.15
N TYR A 205 -21.46 -21.89 18.48
CA TYR A 205 -21.59 -21.56 17.06
C TYR A 205 -21.19 -20.10 16.78
N GLN A 206 -21.66 -19.16 17.60
CA GLN A 206 -21.30 -17.76 17.46
C GLN A 206 -19.79 -17.56 17.63
N ARG A 207 -19.16 -18.23 18.61
CA ARG A 207 -17.70 -18.18 18.82
C ARG A 207 -16.92 -18.79 17.65
N TRP A 208 -17.45 -19.84 17.02
CA TRP A 208 -16.83 -20.48 15.87
C TRP A 208 -16.86 -19.61 14.61
N VAL A 209 -18.00 -18.95 14.36
CA VAL A 209 -18.25 -18.19 13.12
C VAL A 209 -17.76 -16.75 13.21
N THR A 210 -17.77 -16.13 14.39
CA THR A 210 -17.38 -14.72 14.54
C THR A 210 -15.84 -14.62 14.56
N PRO A 211 -15.20 -13.96 13.57
CA PRO A 211 -13.76 -13.74 13.63
C PRO A 211 -13.42 -12.83 14.81
N ASP A 212 -12.30 -13.13 15.47
CA ASP A 212 -11.75 -12.24 16.49
C ASP A 212 -11.42 -10.90 15.85
N LYS A 213 -11.98 -9.82 16.39
CA LYS A 213 -11.46 -8.49 16.07
C LYS A 213 -10.09 -8.37 16.75
N PRO A 214 -9.04 -7.98 16.05
CA PRO A 214 -7.74 -7.76 16.68
C PRO A 214 -7.92 -6.79 17.85
N SER A 215 -7.61 -7.22 19.07
CA SER A 215 -7.61 -6.32 20.22
C SER A 215 -6.33 -5.48 20.15
N TYR A 216 -6.47 -4.19 19.92
CA TYR A 216 -5.34 -3.28 19.89
C TYR A 216 -4.74 -3.16 21.30
N GLY A 217 -3.50 -3.61 21.47
CA GLY A 217 -2.71 -3.33 22.68
C GLY A 217 -2.29 -1.86 22.75
N ALA A 218 -1.46 -1.50 23.73
CA ALA A 218 -0.83 -0.19 23.76
C ALA A 218 0.03 0.00 22.50
N HIS A 219 -0.32 0.96 21.66
CA HIS A 219 0.43 1.28 20.44
C HIS A 219 0.47 2.80 20.22
N GLU A 220 1.45 3.26 19.46
CA GLU A 220 1.63 4.68 19.18
C GLU A 220 0.77 5.11 18.00
N CYS A 221 0.05 6.23 18.13
CA CYS A 221 -0.71 6.82 17.03
C CYS A 221 0.24 7.38 15.97
N THR A 222 0.10 6.92 14.73
CA THR A 222 0.94 7.35 13.60
C THR A 222 0.81 8.83 13.23
N ASN A 223 -0.29 9.48 13.60
CA ASN A 223 -0.53 10.89 13.30
C ASN A 223 -0.02 11.84 14.39
N CYS A 224 -0.15 11.49 15.68
CA CYS A 224 0.17 12.39 16.79
C CYS A 224 1.23 11.86 17.78
N GLY A 225 1.72 10.64 17.62
CA GLY A 225 2.77 10.05 18.45
C GLY A 225 2.37 9.67 19.88
N LYS A 226 1.08 9.77 20.23
CA LYS A 226 0.59 9.40 21.58
C LYS A 226 0.22 7.92 21.65
N ILE A 227 0.46 7.29 22.81
CA ILE A 227 0.04 5.91 23.08
C ILE A 227 -1.49 5.86 23.17
N ILE A 228 -2.10 4.96 22.40
CA ILE A 228 -3.53 4.68 22.35
C ILE A 228 -3.80 3.18 22.50
N TYR A 229 -5.03 2.84 22.88
CA TYR A 229 -5.48 1.46 23.19
C TYR A 229 -6.67 1.01 22.32
N GLY A 230 -6.98 1.76 21.26
CA GLY A 230 -8.13 1.51 20.39
C GLY A 230 -7.82 1.82 18.94
N GLU A 231 -8.73 1.45 18.04
CA GLU A 231 -8.57 1.58 16.59
C GLU A 231 -8.47 3.05 16.13
N SER A 232 -9.24 3.94 16.78
CA SER A 232 -9.25 5.36 16.48
C SER A 232 -8.54 6.17 17.56
N CYS A 233 -7.74 7.16 17.13
CA CYS A 233 -7.04 8.04 18.05
C CYS A 233 -7.98 9.15 18.56
N PRO A 234 -8.32 9.19 19.87
CA PRO A 234 -9.21 10.21 20.42
C PRO A 234 -8.58 11.61 20.37
N TYR A 235 -7.25 11.69 20.37
CA TYR A 235 -6.52 12.95 20.36
C TYR A 235 -6.53 13.63 18.98
N CYS A 236 -6.61 12.86 17.89
CA CYS A 236 -6.58 13.41 16.53
C CYS A 236 -7.92 14.05 16.15
N SER A 237 -9.04 13.52 16.62
CA SER A 237 -10.39 14.05 16.37
C SER A 237 -10.67 15.39 17.05
N GLU A 238 -9.98 15.73 18.14
CA GLU A 238 -10.17 17.01 18.85
C GLU A 238 -9.48 18.18 18.13
N THR A 239 -8.41 17.91 17.39
CA THR A 239 -7.63 18.93 16.67
C THR A 239 -8.36 19.54 15.47
N THR A 240 -9.37 18.85 14.89
CA THR A 240 -10.11 19.33 13.71
C THR A 240 -11.23 20.32 14.04
N VAL A 241 -11.56 20.50 15.32
CA VAL A 241 -12.65 21.40 15.76
C VAL A 241 -12.13 22.79 16.16
N ASN A 242 -10.81 22.94 16.36
CA ASN A 242 -10.18 24.18 16.86
C ASN A 242 -9.32 24.93 15.82
N THR A 243 -9.58 24.72 14.52
CA THR A 243 -9.01 25.49 13.41
C THR A 243 -10.11 25.85 12.42
#